data_AF-A0A2V5Y1X3-F1
#
_entry.id   AF-A0A2V5Y1X3-F1
#
_cell.length_a   1.000
_cell.length_b   1.000
_cell.length_c   1.000
_cell.angle_alpha   90.00
_cell.angle_beta   90.00
_cell.angle_gamma   90.00
#
_symmetry.space_group_name_H-M   'P 1'
#
loop_
_entity.id
_entity.type
_entity.pdbx_description
1 polymer ?
#
loop_
_entity_poly.entity_id
_entity_poly.type
_entity_poly.pdbx_seq_one_letter_code
_entity_poly.pdbx_strand_id
1 'polypeptide(L)'
;DHSAIFLLIAGTYTPLALGPLRNAGGVTVLGIVWALAVLGVLMKTIRGASRHPKLALFLYLAMGWSALIFIRPFLFAVPLSVLLWLLAGGIAYTTGVLFYVRKRARYSHFVWHLFVLAGTGCHFAAVLICAL
;
A
#
# COMPACT_ATOMS: atom_id res chain seq x y z
N ASP A 1 -10.12 10.99 5.33
CA ASP A 1 -9.41 9.78 5.82
C ASP A 1 -9.14 8.74 4.74
N HIS A 2 -10.17 8.17 4.10
CA HIS A 2 -9.95 7.01 3.21
C HIS A 2 -9.21 7.32 1.89
N SER A 3 -9.38 8.53 1.32
CA SER A 3 -8.64 8.94 0.12
C SER A 3 -7.12 9.03 0.36
N ALA A 4 -6.69 9.30 1.60
CA ALA A 4 -5.29 9.37 1.96
C ALA A 4 -4.60 7.99 1.88
N ILE A 5 -5.35 6.89 1.98
CA ILE A 5 -4.81 5.53 1.86
C ILE A 5 -4.31 5.26 0.43
N PHE A 6 -5.03 5.72 -0.59
CA PHE A 6 -4.59 5.61 -2.00
C PHE A 6 -3.28 6.35 -2.24
N LEU A 7 -3.16 7.56 -1.68
CA LEU A 7 -1.95 8.37 -1.78
C LEU A 7 -0.79 7.79 -0.97
N LEU A 8 -1.06 7.22 0.22
CA LEU A 8 -0.05 6.54 1.03
C LEU A 8 0.57 5.37 0.27
N ILE A 9 -0.26 4.51 -0.34
CA ILE A 9 0.21 3.38 -1.14
C ILE A 9 1.06 3.88 -2.30
N ALA A 10 0.55 4.84 -3.10
CA ALA A 10 1.33 5.41 -4.21
C ALA A 10 2.64 6.05 -3.78
N GLY A 11 2.63 6.76 -2.64
CA GLY A 11 3.80 7.37 -2.03
C GLY A 11 4.88 6.34 -1.69
N THR A 12 4.51 5.19 -1.11
CA THR A 12 5.50 4.14 -0.78
C THR A 12 6.17 3.50 -2.00
N TYR A 13 5.47 3.45 -3.15
CA TYR A 13 6.03 2.89 -4.40
C TYR A 13 6.96 3.86 -5.11
N THR A 14 6.75 5.16 -4.95
CA THR A 14 7.51 6.20 -5.66
C THR A 14 9.03 6.10 -5.47
N PRO A 15 9.58 6.02 -4.23
CA PRO A 15 11.03 5.90 -4.04
C PRO A 15 11.57 4.55 -4.54
N LEU A 16 10.81 3.46 -4.39
CA LEU A 16 11.24 2.13 -4.84
C LEU A 16 11.25 2.02 -6.37
N ALA A 17 10.27 2.65 -7.04
CA ALA A 17 10.15 2.70 -8.48
C ALA A 17 11.21 3.59 -9.14
N LEU A 18 11.51 4.74 -8.53
CA LEU A 18 12.45 5.72 -9.09
C LEU A 18 13.91 5.50 -8.69
N GLY A 19 14.16 4.71 -7.63
CA GLY A 19 15.50 4.27 -7.25
C GLY A 19 15.82 2.88 -7.84
N PRO A 20 15.68 1.79 -7.07
CA PRO A 20 16.11 0.44 -7.48
C PRO A 20 15.50 -0.04 -8.78
N LEU A 21 14.20 0.22 -9.00
CA LEU A 21 13.50 -0.28 -10.19
C LEU A 21 13.58 0.65 -11.39
N ARG A 22 14.30 1.78 -11.32
CA ARG A 22 14.29 2.81 -12.37
C ARG A 22 14.55 2.25 -13.77
N ASN A 23 15.53 1.36 -13.89
CA ASN A 23 15.93 0.73 -15.16
C ASN A 23 15.22 -0.63 -15.41
N ALA A 24 14.46 -1.14 -14.44
CA ALA A 24 13.80 -2.45 -14.47
C ALA A 24 12.26 -2.34 -14.61
N GLY A 25 11.76 -1.24 -15.18
CA GLY A 25 10.32 -1.01 -15.39
C GLY A 25 9.62 -0.23 -14.27
N GLY A 26 10.36 0.42 -13.37
CA GLY A 26 9.82 1.20 -12.26
C GLY A 26 8.88 2.33 -12.69
N VAL A 27 9.16 3.00 -13.82
CA VAL A 27 8.27 4.03 -14.39
C VAL A 27 6.89 3.44 -14.76
N THR A 28 6.85 2.22 -15.28
CA THR A 28 5.60 1.52 -15.61
C THR A 28 4.79 1.22 -14.35
N VAL A 29 5.45 0.70 -13.31
CA VAL A 29 4.81 0.44 -12.00
C VAL A 29 4.27 1.73 -11.41
N LEU A 30 5.07 2.80 -11.45
CA LEU A 30 4.70 4.10 -10.96
C LEU A 30 3.45 4.62 -11.67
N GLY A 31 3.41 4.56 -13.00
CA GLY A 31 2.26 4.97 -13.81
C GLY A 31 1.00 4.19 -13.46
N ILE A 32 1.09 2.86 -13.32
CA ILE A 32 -0.05 2.01 -12.96
C ILE A 32 -0.56 2.36 -11.56
N VAL A 33 0.33 2.42 -10.56
CA VAL A 33 -0.06 2.66 -9.17
C VAL A 33 -0.64 4.07 -9.00
N TRP A 34 -0.05 5.09 -9.65
CA TRP A 34 -0.58 6.46 -9.59
C TRP A 34 -1.90 6.61 -10.36
N ALA A 35 -2.06 5.94 -11.51
CA ALA A 35 -3.34 5.94 -12.22
C ALA A 35 -4.45 5.32 -11.36
N LEU A 36 -4.17 4.18 -10.71
CA LEU A 36 -5.11 3.54 -9.78
C LEU A 36 -5.39 4.42 -8.56
N ALA A 37 -4.39 5.13 -8.03
CA ALA A 37 -4.55 6.06 -6.91
C ALA A 37 -5.49 7.22 -7.28
N VAL A 38 -5.23 7.88 -8.42
CA VAL A 38 -6.07 8.99 -8.91
C VAL A 38 -7.47 8.50 -9.19
N LEU A 39 -7.63 7.36 -9.85
CA LEU A 39 -8.94 6.76 -10.12
C LEU A 39 -9.69 6.46 -8.81
N GLY A 40 -9.02 5.87 -7.83
CA GLY A 40 -9.60 5.57 -6.51
C GLY A 40 -10.05 6.82 -5.77
N VAL A 41 -9.24 7.89 -5.81
CA VAL A 41 -9.60 9.21 -5.25
C VAL A 41 -10.80 9.80 -5.98
N LEU A 42 -10.79 9.82 -7.31
CA LEU A 42 -11.86 10.39 -8.14
C LEU A 42 -13.19 9.65 -7.94
N MET A 43 -13.15 8.31 -7.90
CA MET A 43 -14.33 7.49 -7.61
C MET A 43 -14.90 7.83 -6.23
N LYS A 44 -14.04 8.07 -5.24
CA LYS A 44 -14.47 8.38 -3.87
C LYS A 44 -15.06 9.79 -3.76
N THR A 45 -14.49 10.78 -4.44
CA THR A 45 -14.94 12.17 -4.42
C THR A 45 -16.22 12.37 -5.23
N ILE A 46 -16.32 11.78 -6.43
CA ILE A 46 -17.47 11.97 -7.34
C ILE A 46 -18.69 11.13 -6.92
N ARG A 47 -18.50 9.86 -6.52
CA ARG A 47 -19.63 8.94 -6.24
C ARG A 47 -20.09 8.90 -4.78
N GLY A 48 -19.48 9.73 -3.92
CA GLY A 48 -19.75 9.79 -2.50
C GLY A 48 -19.14 8.61 -1.72
N ALA A 49 -18.46 8.93 -0.62
CA ALA A 49 -17.71 7.98 0.20
C ALA A 49 -18.53 6.78 0.75
N SER A 50 -19.86 6.88 0.71
CA SER A 50 -20.83 5.99 1.39
C SER A 50 -21.36 4.84 0.52
N ARG A 51 -21.35 4.92 -0.82
CA ARG A 51 -22.08 3.93 -1.64
C ARG A 51 -21.44 2.54 -1.69
N HIS A 52 -20.10 2.43 -1.67
CA HIS A 52 -19.41 1.12 -1.80
C HIS A 52 -18.13 0.99 -0.95
N PRO A 53 -18.23 0.85 0.39
CA PRO A 53 -17.07 0.67 1.26
C PRO A 53 -16.25 -0.59 0.96
N LYS A 54 -16.91 -1.66 0.46
CA LYS A 54 -16.25 -2.92 0.07
C LYS A 54 -15.40 -2.78 -1.20
N LEU A 55 -15.86 -2.00 -2.18
CA LEU A 55 -15.11 -1.78 -3.43
C LEU A 55 -13.83 -0.99 -3.16
N ALA A 56 -13.91 0.04 -2.31
CA ALA A 56 -12.73 0.79 -1.89
C ALA A 56 -11.72 -0.12 -1.17
N LEU A 57 -12.19 -1.01 -0.29
CA LEU A 57 -11.33 -1.98 0.40
C LEU A 57 -10.63 -2.93 -0.55
N PHE A 58 -11.36 -3.44 -1.56
CA PHE A 58 -10.78 -4.29 -2.60
C PHE A 58 -9.71 -3.54 -3.40
N LEU A 59 -9.96 -2.28 -3.78
CA LEU A 59 -8.97 -1.46 -4.48
C LEU A 59 -7.72 -1.20 -3.64
N TYR A 60 -7.85 -0.99 -2.32
CA TYR A 60 -6.69 -0.85 -1.44
C TYR A 60 -5.83 -2.11 -1.40
N LEU A 61 -6.46 -3.29 -1.24
CA LEU A 61 -5.72 -4.56 -1.26
C LEU A 61 -5.10 -4.82 -2.63
N ALA A 62 -5.84 -4.60 -3.70
CA ALA A 62 -5.35 -4.79 -5.07
C ALA A 62 -4.13 -3.90 -5.35
N MET A 63 -4.17 -2.64 -4.93
CA MET A 63 -3.04 -1.74 -5.06
C MET A 63 -1.85 -2.16 -4.18
N GLY A 64 -2.07 -2.52 -2.92
CA GLY A 64 -0.99 -2.94 -2.03
C GLY A 64 -0.30 -4.24 -2.47
N TRP A 65 -1.07 -5.20 -3.00
CA TRP A 65 -0.55 -6.49 -3.47
C TRP A 65 -0.01 -6.43 -4.91
N SER A 66 -0.25 -5.35 -5.65
CA SER A 66 0.31 -5.15 -7.00
C SER A 66 1.84 -5.18 -7.02
N ALA A 67 2.51 -4.95 -5.88
CA ALA A 67 3.96 -5.10 -5.74
C ALA A 67 4.43 -6.52 -6.08
N LEU A 68 3.62 -7.54 -5.80
CA LEU A 68 3.99 -8.93 -6.09
C LEU A 68 4.09 -9.22 -7.58
N ILE A 69 3.38 -8.49 -8.43
CA ILE A 69 3.48 -8.62 -9.89
C ILE A 69 4.92 -8.28 -10.34
N PHE A 70 5.57 -7.37 -9.62
CA PHE A 70 6.93 -6.92 -9.88
C PHE A 70 7.95 -7.51 -8.90
N ILE A 71 7.61 -8.62 -8.22
CA ILE A 71 8.50 -9.25 -7.24
C ILE A 71 9.84 -9.69 -7.85
N ARG A 72 9.84 -10.16 -9.10
CA ARG A 72 11.07 -10.58 -9.79
C ARG A 72 12.08 -9.44 -9.95
N PRO A 73 11.75 -8.30 -10.58
CA PRO A 73 12.68 -7.18 -10.65
C PRO A 73 13.04 -6.65 -9.25
N PHE A 74 12.13 -6.69 -8.27
CA PHE A 74 12.44 -6.36 -6.88
C PHE A 74 13.53 -7.26 -6.27
N LEU A 75 13.45 -8.58 -6.45
CA LEU A 75 14.43 -9.53 -5.92
C LEU A 75 15.85 -9.30 -6.43
N PHE A 76 16.00 -8.76 -7.64
CA PHE A 76 17.31 -8.44 -8.22
C PHE A 76 17.74 -6.99 -7.99
N ALA A 77 16.81 -6.09 -7.68
CA ALA A 77 17.08 -4.66 -7.53
C ALA A 77 17.30 -4.22 -6.07
N VAL A 78 16.73 -4.91 -5.08
CA VAL A 78 16.85 -4.55 -3.66
C VAL A 78 17.33 -5.70 -2.79
N PRO A 79 18.02 -5.42 -1.67
CA PRO A 79 18.42 -6.44 -0.72
C PRO A 79 17.20 -7.14 -0.11
N LEU A 80 17.38 -8.41 0.27
CA LEU A 80 16.33 -9.25 0.83
C LEU A 80 15.68 -8.64 2.09
N SER A 81 16.43 -7.87 2.87
CA SER A 81 15.92 -7.13 4.03
C SER A 81 14.77 -6.18 3.67
N VAL A 82 14.88 -5.43 2.58
CA VAL A 82 13.85 -4.50 2.09
C VAL A 82 12.57 -5.25 1.72
N LEU A 83 12.72 -6.40 1.04
CA LEU A 83 11.59 -7.28 0.70
C LEU A 83 10.88 -7.83 1.94
N LEU A 84 11.64 -8.26 2.97
CA LEU A 84 11.06 -8.76 4.21
C LEU A 84 10.27 -7.68 4.95
N TRP A 85 10.77 -6.44 4.98
CA TRP A 85 10.04 -5.30 5.56
C TRP A 85 8.77 -4.96 4.78
N LEU A 86 8.81 -4.99 3.44
CA LEU A 86 7.62 -4.80 2.60
C LEU A 86 6.59 -5.91 2.82
N LEU A 87 7.04 -7.16 2.93
CA LEU A 87 6.16 -8.31 3.19
C LEU A 87 5.53 -8.22 4.58
N ALA A 88 6.30 -7.87 5.60
CA ALA A 88 5.81 -7.65 6.96
C ALA A 88 4.76 -6.52 7.00
N GLY A 89 5.01 -5.42 6.27
CA GLY A 89 4.07 -4.33 6.11
C GLY A 89 2.76 -4.74 5.42
N GLY A 90 2.87 -5.50 4.32
CA GLY A 90 1.71 -6.06 3.60
C GLY A 90 0.86 -6.99 4.47
N ILE A 91 1.50 -7.83 5.29
CA ILE A 91 0.81 -8.70 6.26
C ILE A 91 0.11 -7.84 7.32
N ALA A 92 0.79 -6.84 7.91
CA ALA A 92 0.21 -5.96 8.91
C ALA A 92 -1.05 -5.23 8.38
N TYR A 93 -1.01 -4.72 7.14
CA TYR A 93 -2.18 -4.11 6.50
C TYR A 93 -3.32 -5.12 6.28
N THR A 94 -2.99 -6.31 5.79
CA THR A 94 -3.99 -7.37 5.52
C THR A 94 -4.67 -7.84 6.80
N THR A 95 -3.91 -8.03 7.88
CA THR A 95 -4.44 -8.37 9.20
C THR A 95 -5.29 -7.22 9.78
N GLY A 96 -4.85 -5.97 9.61
CA GLY A 96 -5.61 -4.79 10.00
C GLY A 96 -6.99 -4.71 9.34
N VAL A 97 -7.11 -5.13 8.08
CA VAL A 97 -8.39 -5.19 7.36
C VAL A 97 -9.41 -6.11 8.03
N LEU A 98 -8.97 -7.21 8.65
CA LEU A 98 -9.87 -8.11 9.38
C LEU A 98 -10.57 -7.38 10.54
N PHE A 99 -9.84 -6.51 11.24
CA PHE A 99 -10.36 -5.68 12.33
C PHE A 99 -11.23 -4.52 11.82
N TYR A 100 -10.89 -3.95 10.65
CA TYR A 100 -11.72 -2.93 9.99
C TYR A 100 -13.10 -3.47 9.59
N VAL A 101 -13.17 -4.69 9.07
CA VAL A 101 -14.43 -5.32 8.67
C VAL A 101 -15.24 -5.79 9.89
N ARG A 102 -14.58 -6.22 10.96
CA ARG A 102 -15.22 -6.63 12.22
C ARG A 102 -15.68 -5.43 13.07
N LYS A 103 -16.76 -4.78 12.64
CA LYS A 103 -17.41 -3.67 13.38
C LYS A 103 -18.03 -4.04 14.74
N ARG A 104 -18.12 -5.34 15.08
CA ARG A 104 -18.75 -5.83 16.32
C ARG A 104 -17.85 -5.74 17.57
N ALA A 105 -16.54 -5.52 17.43
CA ALA A 105 -15.63 -5.44 18.57
C ALA A 105 -15.48 -3.98 19.05
N ARG A 106 -15.62 -3.75 20.36
CA ARG A 106 -15.33 -2.47 21.02
C ARG A 106 -13.85 -2.12 20.74
N TYR A 107 -13.59 -0.90 20.25
CA TYR A 107 -12.26 -0.40 19.82
C TYR A 107 -11.65 -1.00 18.54
N SER A 108 -12.41 -1.74 17.74
CA SER A 108 -11.97 -2.26 16.41
C SER A 108 -11.31 -1.21 15.51
N HIS A 109 -11.83 0.02 15.52
CA HIS A 109 -11.28 1.14 14.75
C HIS A 109 -9.88 1.58 15.22
N PHE A 110 -9.64 1.60 16.53
CA PHE A 110 -8.34 1.97 17.10
C PHE A 110 -7.29 0.90 16.80
N VAL A 111 -7.66 -0.38 16.97
CA VAL A 111 -6.79 -1.51 16.62
C VAL A 111 -6.44 -1.48 15.14
N TRP A 112 -7.39 -1.17 14.27
CA TRP A 112 -7.12 -0.98 12.85
C TRP A 112 -6.06 0.10 12.58
N HIS A 113 -6.17 1.27 13.24
CA HIS A 113 -5.16 2.32 13.11
C HIS A 113 -3.78 1.88 13.57
N LEU A 114 -3.68 1.06 14.63
CA LEU A 114 -2.40 0.54 15.10
C LEU A 114 -1.73 -0.38 14.06
N PHE A 115 -2.52 -1.23 13.39
CA PHE A 115 -2.02 -2.05 12.27
C PHE A 115 -1.59 -1.19 11.07
N VAL A 116 -2.34 -0.13 10.75
CA VAL A 116 -1.97 0.82 9.68
C VAL A 116 -0.65 1.53 10.02
N LEU A 117 -0.46 1.95 11.27
CA LEU A 117 0.77 2.56 11.76
C LEU A 117 1.95 1.60 11.68
N ALA A 118 1.78 0.36 12.14
CA ALA A 118 2.82 -0.67 12.07
C ALA A 118 3.21 -0.97 10.62
N GLY A 119 2.21 -1.13 9.73
CA GLY A 119 2.45 -1.34 8.30
C GLY A 119 3.18 -0.17 7.64
N THR A 120 2.79 1.06 7.96
CA THR A 120 3.47 2.27 7.46
C THR A 120 4.91 2.34 7.97
N GLY A 121 5.15 2.03 9.24
CA GLY A 121 6.49 1.97 9.83
C GLY A 121 7.39 0.95 9.14
N CYS A 122 6.87 -0.23 8.79
CA CYS A 122 7.60 -1.24 8.04
C CYS A 122 7.97 -0.75 6.63
N HIS A 123 7.04 -0.10 5.91
CA HIS A 123 7.31 0.45 4.58
C HIS A 123 8.31 1.61 4.66
N PHE A 124 8.25 2.44 5.70
CA PHE A 124 9.21 3.51 5.93
C PHE A 124 10.61 2.95 6.19
N ALA A 125 10.73 1.93 7.04
CA ALA A 125 12.00 1.24 7.29
C ALA A 125 12.56 0.60 6.02
N ALA A 126 11.70 -0.03 5.20
CA ALA A 126 12.09 -0.59 3.91
C ALA A 126 12.69 0.48 2.98
N VAL A 127 12.04 1.63 2.85
CA VAL A 127 12.53 2.75 2.02
C VAL A 127 13.82 3.33 2.58
N LEU A 128 13.92 3.50 3.91
CA LEU A 128 15.13 4.04 4.55
C LEU A 128 16.33 3.13 4.36
N ILE A 129 16.18 1.82 4.59
CA ILE A 129 17.23 0.82 4.36
C ILE A 129 17.61 0.73 2.89
N CYS A 130 16.66 0.95 1.99
CA CYS A 130 16.92 0.98 0.55
C CYS A 130 17.68 2.24 0.10
N ALA A 131 17.59 3.33 0.86
CA ALA A 131 18.24 4.61 0.55
C ALA A 131 19.63 4.77 1.19
N LEU A 132 19.93 3.98 2.22
CA LEU A 132 21.24 3.89 2.88
C LEU A 132 22.15 2.91 2.14
#